data_AF-A0A9D0CSJ6-F1
#
_entry.id   AF-A0A9D0CSJ6-F1
#
_cell.length_a   1.000
_cell.length_b   1.000
_cell.length_c   1.000
_cell.angle_alpha   90.00
_cell.angle_beta   90.00
_cell.angle_gamma   90.00
#
_symmetry.space_group_name_H-M   'P 1'
#
loop_
_entity.id
_entity.type
_entity.pdbx_description
1 polymer ?
#
loop_
_entity_poly.entity_id
_entity_poly.type
_entity_poly.pdbx_seq_one_letter_code
_entity_poly.pdbx_strand_id
1 'polypeptide(L)'
;MPGHPFDQPLAWEALRVADDAACASGCAPAEAEAAGVFHSQGWRYEGSGYVELAGRLLQPWDGFWAATLSGAGADTRLLTPRPSPSWWRPAPGTSWQWQLSGAVDTAYDVAMYDIDLTETPQAVIDELHAAGRKVICYYSAGSWENYRDDADQFPASVLGNTLDGWPDEKWLDIRRLDVLAPIMRARLDLAASKGCDGVEPDNVDGYANDTGFPLTRDDQLAYNRWTASEAHARGLSVGLKNALNLIPDLVADYDWALNEQCFQYDECDLLTPFVTAGKAVFGVEYQGSVESFCPRANALNFDWLKKRLDLDAWRLSCR
;
A
#
# COMPACT_ATOMS: atom_id res chain seq x y z
N MET A 1 -17.80 15.09 3.99
CA MET A 1 -17.94 14.27 5.21
C MET A 1 -17.85 15.20 6.42
N PRO A 2 -18.74 15.12 7.41
CA PRO A 2 -18.55 15.80 8.69
C PRO A 2 -17.57 14.95 9.50
N GLY A 3 -16.29 15.23 9.34
CA GLY A 3 -15.20 14.43 9.88
C GLY A 3 -13.98 15.31 9.98
N HIS A 4 -13.35 15.19 11.14
CA HIS A 4 -12.27 15.99 11.65
C HIS A 4 -11.20 16.41 10.60
N PRO A 5 -10.86 17.72 10.44
CA PRO A 5 -10.01 18.12 9.33
C PRO A 5 -8.53 17.74 9.54
N PHE A 6 -8.06 17.60 10.80
CA PHE A 6 -6.66 17.28 11.13
C PHE A 6 -6.55 16.55 12.49
N ASP A 7 -5.72 15.53 12.62
CA ASP A 7 -5.35 14.84 13.87
C ASP A 7 -4.11 15.46 14.56
N GLN A 8 -3.38 16.31 13.84
CA GLN A 8 -2.23 17.08 14.28
C GLN A 8 -2.37 18.56 13.91
N PRO A 9 -1.63 19.49 14.55
CA PRO A 9 -1.63 20.90 14.16
C PRO A 9 -1.18 21.10 12.72
N LEU A 10 -1.92 21.90 11.93
CA LEU A 10 -1.60 22.20 10.53
C LEU A 10 -1.17 23.67 10.36
N ALA A 11 -0.02 23.91 9.73
CA ALA A 11 0.36 25.26 9.33
C ALA A 11 -0.58 25.78 8.22
N TRP A 12 -1.03 27.02 8.35
CA TRP A 12 -1.92 27.70 7.40
C TRP A 12 -1.35 27.68 5.98
N GLU A 13 -0.04 27.89 5.85
CA GLU A 13 0.70 27.85 4.58
C GLU A 13 0.65 26.46 3.91
N ALA A 14 0.40 25.42 4.69
CA ALA A 14 0.29 24.06 4.19
C ALA A 14 -1.07 23.84 3.50
N LEU A 15 -2.13 24.60 3.80
CA LEU A 15 -3.39 24.51 3.07
C LEU A 15 -3.18 24.69 1.56
N ARG A 16 -4.06 24.10 0.76
CA ARG A 16 -4.09 24.29 -0.69
C ARG A 16 -5.45 24.83 -1.09
N VAL A 17 -5.47 25.91 -1.85
CA VAL A 17 -6.69 26.43 -2.46
C VAL A 17 -6.80 25.77 -3.83
N ALA A 18 -7.91 25.07 -4.06
CA ALA A 18 -8.27 24.54 -5.36
C ALA A 18 -9.43 25.33 -5.93
N ASP A 19 -9.32 25.69 -7.20
CA ASP A 19 -10.31 26.48 -7.93
C ASP A 19 -10.31 26.05 -9.39
N ASP A 20 -11.39 26.30 -10.12
CA ASP A 20 -11.55 25.86 -11.52
C ASP A 20 -10.69 26.66 -12.53
N ALA A 21 -10.08 27.75 -12.11
CA ALA A 21 -9.24 28.60 -12.94
C ALA A 21 -7.79 28.71 -12.43
N ALA A 22 -7.51 29.65 -11.52
CA ALA A 22 -6.15 30.06 -11.23
C ALA A 22 -5.36 29.06 -10.37
N CYS A 23 -6.07 28.19 -9.64
CA CYS A 23 -5.46 27.19 -8.77
C CYS A 23 -5.99 25.78 -9.05
N ALA A 24 -6.12 25.42 -10.33
CA ALA A 24 -6.63 24.10 -10.76
C ALA A 24 -5.81 22.92 -10.22
N SER A 25 -4.50 23.09 -10.02
CA SER A 25 -3.62 22.07 -9.45
C SER A 25 -3.46 22.16 -7.92
N GLY A 26 -4.20 23.06 -7.27
CA GLY A 26 -3.97 23.45 -5.88
C GLY A 26 -2.77 24.39 -5.75
N CYS A 27 -2.97 25.55 -5.11
CA CYS A 27 -1.93 26.55 -4.87
C CYS A 27 -1.88 26.92 -3.38
N ALA A 28 -0.78 27.51 -2.91
CA ALA A 28 -0.68 28.00 -1.54
C ALA A 28 -1.62 29.21 -1.31
N PRO A 29 -2.07 29.50 -0.06
CA PRO A 29 -2.97 30.62 0.21
C PRO A 29 -2.45 31.98 -0.29
N ALA A 30 -1.14 32.21 -0.20
CA ALA A 30 -0.52 33.44 -0.70
C ALA A 30 -0.57 33.56 -2.23
N GLU A 31 -0.42 32.44 -2.94
CA GLU A 31 -0.53 32.39 -4.41
C GLU A 31 -1.99 32.60 -4.84
N ALA A 32 -2.93 32.02 -4.10
CA ALA A 32 -4.36 32.22 -4.31
C ALA A 32 -4.79 33.67 -4.09
N GLU A 33 -4.18 34.36 -3.11
CA GLU A 33 -4.42 35.79 -2.88
C GLU A 33 -3.86 36.64 -4.02
N ALA A 34 -2.64 36.34 -4.47
CA ALA A 34 -2.05 37.01 -5.63
C ALA A 34 -2.88 36.80 -6.92
N ALA A 35 -3.56 35.65 -7.03
CA ALA A 35 -4.48 35.34 -8.12
C ALA A 35 -5.89 35.92 -7.93
N GLY A 36 -6.19 36.56 -6.79
CA GLY A 36 -7.50 37.14 -6.51
C GLY A 36 -8.60 36.10 -6.25
N VAL A 37 -8.24 34.89 -5.83
CA VAL A 37 -9.18 33.78 -5.56
C VAL A 37 -9.51 33.65 -4.08
N PHE A 38 -8.52 33.78 -3.20
CA PHE A 38 -8.69 33.48 -1.78
C PHE A 38 -7.81 34.38 -0.91
N HIS A 39 -8.33 34.87 0.20
CA HIS A 39 -7.56 35.72 1.12
C HIS A 39 -6.61 34.85 1.95
N SER A 40 -5.31 35.15 1.96
CA SER A 40 -4.31 34.35 2.69
C SER A 40 -4.35 34.53 4.21
N GLN A 41 -5.33 35.28 4.74
CA GLN A 41 -5.57 35.42 6.18
C GLN A 41 -6.79 34.59 6.57
N GLY A 42 -6.74 34.06 7.79
CA GLY A 42 -7.84 33.32 8.38
C GLY A 42 -8.22 33.87 9.74
N TRP A 43 -9.45 33.61 10.13
CA TRP A 43 -10.04 34.08 11.38
C TRP A 43 -10.68 32.95 12.17
N ARG A 44 -10.66 33.07 13.48
CA ARG A 44 -11.38 32.19 14.41
C ARG A 44 -12.44 32.98 15.15
N TYR A 45 -13.58 32.35 15.41
CA TYR A 45 -14.62 32.94 16.26
C TYR A 45 -14.35 32.61 17.74
N GLU A 46 -14.31 33.63 18.59
CA GLU A 46 -14.05 33.47 20.04
C GLU A 46 -15.30 33.73 20.91
N GLY A 47 -16.50 33.66 20.32
CA GLY A 47 -17.77 33.85 21.03
C GLY A 47 -18.29 35.29 21.04
N SER A 48 -17.43 36.29 20.83
CA SER A 48 -17.83 37.71 20.72
C SER A 48 -17.45 38.36 19.39
N GLY A 49 -16.66 37.69 18.55
CA GLY A 49 -16.18 38.21 17.29
C GLY A 49 -15.17 37.29 16.63
N TYR A 50 -14.75 37.69 15.41
CA TYR A 50 -13.70 37.03 14.66
C TYR A 50 -12.36 37.70 14.97
N VAL A 51 -11.39 36.91 15.40
CA VAL A 51 -10.00 37.32 15.59
C VAL A 51 -9.12 36.66 14.55
N GLU A 52 -8.07 37.35 14.12
CA GLU A 52 -7.09 36.79 13.18
C GLU A 52 -6.39 35.59 13.81
N LEU A 53 -6.14 34.53 13.02
CA LEU A 53 -5.41 33.34 13.46
C LEU A 53 -3.94 33.66 13.74
N ALA A 54 -3.65 33.99 15.01
CA ALA A 54 -2.30 34.25 15.49
C ALA A 54 -1.39 33.02 15.28
N GLY A 55 -0.21 33.23 14.71
CA GLY A 55 0.79 32.17 14.51
C GLY A 55 0.51 31.21 13.35
N ARG A 56 -0.57 31.43 12.57
CA ARG A 56 -0.86 30.66 11.35
C ARG A 56 -0.82 29.14 11.54
N LEU A 57 -1.18 28.64 12.73
CA LEU A 57 -1.21 27.21 13.05
C LEU A 57 -2.62 26.84 13.47
N LEU A 58 -3.27 25.97 12.70
CA LEU A 58 -4.60 25.43 12.99
C LEU A 58 -4.47 24.24 13.93
N GLN A 59 -5.14 24.27 15.07
CA GLN A 59 -5.17 23.12 15.97
C GLN A 59 -6.23 22.11 15.54
N PRO A 60 -6.09 20.83 15.90
CA PRO A 60 -7.18 19.87 15.84
C PRO A 60 -8.46 20.45 16.47
N TRP A 61 -9.61 20.28 15.80
CA TRP A 61 -10.94 20.76 16.20
C TRP A 61 -11.17 22.28 16.13
N ASP A 62 -10.19 23.08 15.68
CA ASP A 62 -10.41 24.51 15.48
C ASP A 62 -11.37 24.78 14.31
N GLY A 63 -12.38 25.63 14.56
CA GLY A 63 -13.16 26.26 13.51
C GLY A 63 -12.45 27.51 13.00
N PHE A 64 -12.31 27.63 11.68
CA PHE A 64 -11.75 28.82 11.05
C PHE A 64 -12.61 29.29 9.87
N TRP A 65 -12.40 30.56 9.52
CA TRP A 65 -13.03 31.23 8.40
C TRP A 65 -11.95 31.87 7.55
N ALA A 66 -12.15 31.89 6.24
CA ALA A 66 -11.35 32.70 5.32
C ALA A 66 -12.24 33.16 4.17
N ALA A 67 -11.89 34.32 3.61
CA ALA A 67 -12.69 34.94 2.57
C ALA A 67 -12.28 34.41 1.19
N THR A 68 -13.27 34.03 0.39
CA THR A 68 -13.10 33.98 -1.07
C THR A 68 -13.08 35.40 -1.61
N LEU A 69 -12.28 35.63 -2.65
CA LEU A 69 -12.14 36.93 -3.30
C LEU A 69 -12.96 36.96 -4.60
N SER A 70 -13.10 38.13 -5.21
CA SER A 70 -13.98 38.33 -6.36
C SER A 70 -13.58 37.55 -7.63
N GLY A 71 -12.34 37.04 -7.69
CA GLY A 71 -11.84 36.20 -8.78
C GLY A 71 -12.03 34.70 -8.55
N ALA A 72 -12.66 34.30 -7.44
CA ALA A 72 -12.95 32.90 -7.13
C ALA A 72 -13.98 32.28 -8.09
N GLY A 73 -13.71 31.06 -8.54
CA GLY A 73 -14.67 30.22 -9.24
C GLY A 73 -15.79 29.72 -8.34
N ALA A 74 -16.82 29.12 -8.96
CA ALA A 74 -17.99 28.64 -8.22
C ALA A 74 -17.69 27.45 -7.30
N ASP A 75 -16.56 26.77 -7.51
CA ASP A 75 -16.15 25.56 -6.80
C ASP A 75 -14.80 25.72 -6.08
N THR A 76 -14.50 26.93 -5.57
CA THR A 76 -13.32 27.14 -4.76
C THR A 76 -13.40 26.32 -3.47
N ARG A 77 -12.38 25.50 -3.21
CA ARG A 77 -12.28 24.62 -2.03
C ARG A 77 -10.94 24.80 -1.34
N LEU A 78 -10.96 24.73 -0.01
CA LEU A 78 -9.75 24.47 0.76
C LEU A 78 -9.50 22.97 0.83
N LEU A 79 -8.30 22.60 0.42
CA LEU A 79 -7.74 21.27 0.55
C LEU A 79 -6.70 21.27 1.66
N THR A 80 -6.73 20.22 2.44
CA THR A 80 -5.74 19.91 3.46
C THR A 80 -4.66 19.06 2.82
N PRO A 81 -3.36 19.33 3.01
CA PRO A 81 -2.34 18.35 2.64
C PRO A 81 -2.69 17.04 3.30
N ARG A 82 -2.78 15.99 2.50
CA ARG A 82 -2.60 14.66 3.06
C ARG A 82 -1.18 14.67 3.66
N PRO A 83 -0.98 14.25 4.93
CA PRO A 83 0.36 14.02 5.42
C PRO A 83 1.11 13.23 4.36
N SER A 84 2.33 13.66 4.02
CA SER A 84 3.18 12.82 3.19
C SER A 84 3.22 11.45 3.86
N PRO A 85 2.82 10.38 3.17
CA PRO A 85 2.74 9.07 3.77
C PRO A 85 4.11 8.78 4.38
N SER A 86 4.14 8.47 5.68
CA SER A 86 5.37 8.20 6.42
C SER A 86 6.00 6.87 6.02
N TRP A 87 5.36 6.13 5.13
CA TRP A 87 5.75 4.81 4.69
C TRP A 87 6.44 4.83 3.33
N TRP A 88 7.22 3.77 3.08
CA TRP A 88 8.00 3.63 1.87
C TRP A 88 7.13 3.40 0.62
N ARG A 89 7.50 4.00 -0.51
CA ARG A 89 6.82 3.84 -1.80
C ARG A 89 7.85 3.62 -2.89
N PRO A 90 8.07 2.37 -3.34
CA PRO A 90 9.04 2.09 -4.39
C PRO A 90 8.57 2.62 -5.74
N ALA A 91 9.50 3.25 -6.45
CA ALA A 91 9.32 3.63 -7.85
C ALA A 91 9.80 2.49 -8.76
N PRO A 92 9.33 2.43 -10.03
CA PRO A 92 9.91 1.52 -11.03
C PRO A 92 11.43 1.65 -11.14
N GLY A 93 12.12 0.52 -11.27
CA GLY A 93 13.59 0.43 -11.24
C GLY A 93 14.16 0.11 -9.86
N THR A 94 13.31 -0.16 -8.87
CA THR A 94 13.76 -0.58 -7.53
C THR A 94 14.30 -2.01 -7.61
N SER A 95 15.60 -2.21 -7.38
CA SER A 95 16.17 -3.55 -7.29
C SER A 95 15.69 -4.25 -6.03
N TRP A 96 15.38 -5.54 -6.13
CA TRP A 96 14.73 -6.27 -5.05
C TRP A 96 15.13 -7.74 -5.02
N GLN A 97 14.92 -8.42 -3.90
CA GLN A 97 15.04 -9.88 -3.73
C GLN A 97 13.80 -10.40 -3.02
N TRP A 98 13.27 -11.53 -3.49
CA TRP A 98 12.18 -12.25 -2.83
C TRP A 98 12.69 -13.61 -2.38
N GLN A 99 12.65 -13.87 -1.08
CA GLN A 99 13.10 -15.12 -0.50
C GLN A 99 12.25 -15.48 0.71
N LEU A 100 11.37 -16.47 0.55
CA LEU A 100 10.44 -16.91 1.59
C LEU A 100 10.86 -18.24 2.23
N SER A 101 11.94 -18.87 1.77
CA SER A 101 12.43 -20.14 2.31
C SER A 101 13.93 -20.17 2.56
N GLY A 102 14.31 -21.06 3.50
CA GLY A 102 15.69 -21.22 3.95
C GLY A 102 16.22 -20.02 4.74
N ALA A 103 17.52 -20.03 5.04
CA ALA A 103 18.18 -18.86 5.62
C ALA A 103 18.30 -17.75 4.56
N VAL A 104 17.80 -16.55 4.88
CA VAL A 104 17.85 -15.38 3.99
C VAL A 104 19.29 -15.06 3.61
N ASP A 105 19.58 -15.05 2.31
CA ASP A 105 20.88 -14.63 1.79
C ASP A 105 20.93 -13.11 1.65
N THR A 106 21.56 -12.44 2.61
CA THR A 106 21.68 -10.98 2.68
C THR A 106 22.78 -10.41 1.77
N ALA A 107 23.49 -11.25 1.01
CA ALA A 107 24.63 -10.81 0.20
C ALA A 107 24.24 -10.07 -1.09
N TYR A 108 22.99 -10.13 -1.53
CA TYR A 108 22.56 -9.41 -2.73
C TYR A 108 22.51 -7.89 -2.49
N ASP A 109 23.19 -7.14 -3.36
CA ASP A 109 23.15 -5.67 -3.39
C ASP A 109 21.88 -5.15 -4.08
N VAL A 110 20.76 -5.26 -3.39
CA VAL A 110 19.43 -4.83 -3.87
C VAL A 110 18.81 -3.80 -2.93
N ALA A 111 17.93 -2.93 -3.41
CA ALA A 111 17.33 -1.89 -2.59
C ALA A 111 16.30 -2.44 -1.57
N MET A 112 15.62 -3.55 -1.91
CA MET A 112 14.57 -4.15 -1.08
C MET A 112 14.72 -5.67 -0.96
N TYR A 113 14.38 -6.21 0.21
CA TYR A 113 14.17 -7.64 0.45
C TYR A 113 12.73 -7.87 0.86
N ASP A 114 12.09 -8.85 0.24
CA ASP A 114 10.79 -9.38 0.61
C ASP A 114 10.98 -10.79 1.19
N ILE A 115 10.63 -10.94 2.47
CA ILE A 115 10.99 -12.07 3.34
C ILE A 115 9.82 -12.48 4.23
N ASP A 116 9.81 -13.71 4.70
CA ASP A 116 8.74 -14.19 5.59
C ASP A 116 8.71 -13.41 6.92
N LEU A 117 7.52 -12.92 7.30
CA LEU A 117 7.30 -12.13 8.51
C LEU A 117 7.71 -12.87 9.79
N THR A 118 7.45 -14.17 9.89
CA THR A 118 7.60 -14.93 11.15
C THR A 118 8.86 -15.76 11.19
N GLU A 119 9.20 -16.44 10.10
CA GLU A 119 10.34 -17.35 10.00
C GLU A 119 11.67 -16.60 9.97
N THR A 120 11.68 -15.33 9.51
CA THR A 120 12.92 -14.54 9.47
C THR A 120 13.28 -13.98 10.85
N PRO A 121 14.46 -14.28 11.41
CA PRO A 121 14.89 -13.72 12.69
C PRO A 121 15.06 -12.20 12.66
N GLN A 122 14.79 -11.51 13.78
CA GLN A 122 14.97 -10.05 13.90
C GLN A 122 16.38 -9.59 13.48
N ALA A 123 17.42 -10.35 13.82
CA ALA A 123 18.80 -10.00 13.50
C ALA A 123 19.05 -9.86 11.98
N VAL A 124 18.32 -10.59 11.15
CA VAL A 124 18.41 -10.49 9.67
C VAL A 124 17.78 -9.18 9.20
N ILE A 125 16.65 -8.78 9.77
CA ILE A 125 16.01 -7.50 9.46
C ILE A 125 16.93 -6.33 9.86
N ASP A 126 17.49 -6.40 11.07
CA ASP A 126 18.44 -5.39 11.57
C ASP A 126 19.69 -5.30 10.67
N GLU A 127 20.21 -6.44 10.20
CA GLU A 127 21.34 -6.51 9.26
C GLU A 127 21.01 -5.82 7.93
N LEU A 128 19.84 -6.13 7.36
CA LEU A 128 19.37 -5.53 6.11
C LEU A 128 19.20 -4.01 6.25
N HIS A 129 18.59 -3.54 7.34
CA HIS A 129 18.48 -2.09 7.60
C HIS A 129 19.83 -1.43 7.84
N ALA A 130 20.76 -2.08 8.54
CA ALA A 130 22.12 -1.58 8.74
C ALA A 130 22.87 -1.43 7.40
N ALA A 131 22.55 -2.27 6.42
CA ALA A 131 23.02 -2.16 5.03
C ALA A 131 22.21 -1.17 4.17
N GLY A 132 21.26 -0.43 4.77
CA GLY A 132 20.44 0.57 4.08
C GLY A 132 19.34 -0.01 3.19
N ARG A 133 19.01 -1.29 3.36
CA ARG A 133 17.97 -1.97 2.56
C ARG A 133 16.59 -1.72 3.15
N LYS A 134 15.57 -1.83 2.30
CA LYS A 134 14.17 -1.88 2.71
C LYS A 134 13.73 -3.32 2.92
N VAL A 135 12.88 -3.54 3.91
CA VAL A 135 12.38 -4.88 4.26
C VAL A 135 10.87 -4.91 4.10
N ILE A 136 10.38 -5.73 3.19
CA ILE A 136 8.98 -6.12 3.06
C ILE A 136 8.80 -7.46 3.76
N CYS A 137 7.70 -7.58 4.51
CA CYS A 137 7.39 -8.80 5.25
C CYS A 137 6.14 -9.48 4.66
N TYR A 138 6.36 -10.67 4.12
CA TYR A 138 5.33 -11.57 3.62
C TYR A 138 4.45 -12.10 4.74
N TYR A 139 3.14 -12.14 4.51
CA TYR A 139 2.21 -12.99 5.25
C TYR A 139 1.03 -13.34 4.36
N SER A 140 0.43 -14.52 4.53
CA SER A 140 -0.83 -14.80 3.86
C SER A 140 -1.98 -14.05 4.54
N ALA A 141 -2.69 -13.23 3.77
CA ALA A 141 -3.87 -12.49 4.24
C ALA A 141 -5.18 -13.20 3.88
N GLY A 142 -5.20 -14.00 2.81
CA GLY A 142 -6.39 -14.71 2.34
C GLY A 142 -6.39 -16.23 2.55
N SER A 143 -5.29 -16.79 3.05
CA SER A 143 -5.23 -18.21 3.45
C SER A 143 -4.82 -18.37 4.92
N TRP A 144 -5.23 -19.49 5.48
CA TRP A 144 -4.76 -20.05 6.73
C TRP A 144 -3.66 -21.06 6.43
N GLU A 145 -2.57 -21.00 7.18
CA GLU A 145 -1.40 -21.87 7.06
C GLU A 145 -1.25 -22.67 8.36
N ASN A 146 -1.29 -24.00 8.29
CA ASN A 146 -1.41 -24.85 9.49
C ASN A 146 -0.19 -24.81 10.43
N TYR A 147 0.94 -24.32 9.95
CA TYR A 147 2.22 -24.30 10.63
C TYR A 147 2.53 -22.96 11.31
N ARG A 148 1.68 -21.93 11.14
CA ARG A 148 1.86 -20.63 11.80
C ARG A 148 1.49 -20.72 13.27
N ASP A 149 2.22 -19.97 14.11
CA ASP A 149 1.99 -19.93 15.56
C ASP A 149 0.58 -19.43 15.94
N ASP A 150 -0.09 -18.66 15.06
CA ASP A 150 -1.45 -18.15 15.26
C ASP A 150 -2.53 -19.02 14.61
N ALA A 151 -2.19 -20.20 14.08
CA ALA A 151 -3.12 -21.06 13.36
C ALA A 151 -4.32 -21.51 14.20
N ASP A 152 -4.17 -21.62 15.53
CA ASP A 152 -5.22 -22.01 16.47
C ASP A 152 -6.24 -20.90 16.77
N GLN A 153 -5.94 -19.65 16.37
CA GLN A 153 -6.84 -18.50 16.53
C GLN A 153 -7.95 -18.48 15.49
N PHE A 154 -7.82 -19.24 14.40
CA PHE A 154 -8.80 -19.31 13.32
C PHE A 154 -9.87 -20.37 13.62
N PRO A 155 -11.14 -19.99 13.85
CA PRO A 155 -12.20 -20.97 14.03
C PRO A 155 -12.47 -21.70 12.71
N ALA A 156 -12.84 -22.98 12.79
CA ALA A 156 -13.17 -23.79 11.61
C ALA A 156 -14.24 -23.17 10.69
N SER A 157 -15.10 -22.28 11.20
CA SER A 157 -16.12 -21.58 10.42
C SER A 157 -15.58 -20.61 9.37
N VAL A 158 -14.31 -20.18 9.48
CA VAL A 158 -13.66 -19.32 8.47
C VAL A 158 -12.68 -20.08 7.59
N LEU A 159 -12.51 -21.39 7.79
CA LEU A 159 -11.60 -22.22 7.02
C LEU A 159 -12.36 -22.91 5.87
N GLY A 160 -11.93 -22.64 4.64
CA GLY A 160 -12.54 -23.13 3.43
C GLY A 160 -11.83 -24.35 2.84
N ASN A 161 -11.89 -24.43 1.52
CA ASN A 161 -11.19 -25.44 0.73
C ASN A 161 -9.67 -25.26 0.84
N THR A 162 -8.96 -26.37 0.67
CA THR A 162 -7.50 -26.37 0.58
C THR A 162 -7.04 -25.64 -0.69
N LEU A 163 -5.98 -24.83 -0.59
CA LEU A 163 -5.39 -24.15 -1.75
C LEU A 163 -4.77 -25.17 -2.70
N ASP A 164 -4.99 -25.02 -4.01
CA ASP A 164 -4.42 -25.93 -5.00
C ASP A 164 -2.89 -25.81 -5.01
N GLY A 165 -2.19 -26.95 -4.98
CA GLY A 165 -0.73 -27.01 -4.83
C GLY A 165 -0.19 -26.84 -3.40
N TRP A 166 -1.00 -26.38 -2.44
CA TRP A 166 -0.58 -26.06 -1.07
C TRP A 166 -1.44 -26.84 -0.04
N PRO A 167 -1.10 -28.11 0.26
CA PRO A 167 -1.96 -28.99 1.07
C PRO A 167 -2.14 -28.53 2.53
N ASP A 168 -1.17 -27.75 3.02
CA ASP A 168 -1.13 -27.21 4.38
C ASP A 168 -1.86 -25.87 4.52
N GLU A 169 -2.48 -25.38 3.43
CA GLU A 169 -3.18 -24.11 3.39
C GLU A 169 -4.67 -24.25 3.08
N LYS A 170 -5.48 -23.34 3.62
CA LYS A 170 -6.92 -23.25 3.36
C LYS A 170 -7.35 -21.81 3.11
N TRP A 171 -8.27 -21.61 2.18
CA TRP A 171 -8.85 -20.30 1.92
C TRP A 171 -9.63 -19.77 3.14
N LEU A 172 -9.57 -18.46 3.36
CA LEU A 172 -10.31 -17.79 4.43
C LEU A 172 -11.64 -17.19 3.93
N ASP A 173 -12.69 -17.22 4.77
CA ASP A 173 -13.91 -16.44 4.52
C ASP A 173 -13.67 -14.95 4.85
N ILE A 174 -13.14 -14.20 3.88
CA ILE A 174 -12.77 -12.79 4.02
C ILE A 174 -13.93 -11.85 4.38
N ARG A 175 -15.19 -12.32 4.28
CA ARG A 175 -16.38 -11.57 4.70
C ARG A 175 -16.47 -11.46 6.23
N ARG A 176 -15.81 -12.36 6.95
CA ARG A 176 -15.81 -12.44 8.42
C ARG A 176 -14.72 -11.58 9.05
N LEU A 177 -14.70 -10.28 8.72
CA LEU A 177 -13.78 -9.31 9.33
C LEU A 177 -13.93 -9.24 10.85
N ASP A 178 -15.11 -9.57 11.41
CA ASP A 178 -15.30 -9.68 12.86
C ASP A 178 -14.40 -10.75 13.51
N VAL A 179 -13.99 -11.77 12.74
CA VAL A 179 -13.08 -12.85 13.17
C VAL A 179 -11.65 -12.59 12.70
N LEU A 180 -11.48 -12.20 11.43
CA LEU A 180 -10.16 -12.10 10.80
C LEU A 180 -9.41 -10.84 11.20
N ALA A 181 -10.11 -9.72 11.42
CA ALA A 181 -9.44 -8.43 11.66
C ALA A 181 -8.51 -8.44 12.87
N PRO A 182 -8.86 -9.02 14.04
CA PRO A 182 -7.93 -9.12 15.17
C PRO A 182 -6.64 -9.88 14.83
N ILE A 183 -6.74 -10.98 14.08
CA ILE A 183 -5.59 -11.84 13.74
C ILE A 183 -4.66 -11.13 12.76
N MET A 184 -5.23 -10.61 11.67
CA MET A 184 -4.47 -9.89 10.64
C MET A 184 -3.88 -8.58 11.18
N ARG A 185 -4.58 -7.87 12.08
CA ARG A 185 -4.00 -6.72 12.80
C ARG A 185 -2.80 -7.14 13.65
N ALA A 186 -2.86 -8.28 14.34
CA ALA A 186 -1.73 -8.78 15.11
C ALA A 186 -0.52 -9.11 14.20
N ARG A 187 -0.74 -9.68 13.01
CA ARG A 187 0.32 -9.88 12.00
C ARG A 187 0.92 -8.54 11.54
N LEU A 188 0.10 -7.54 11.27
CA LEU A 188 0.56 -6.20 10.89
C LEU A 188 1.28 -5.47 12.05
N ASP A 189 0.80 -5.63 13.29
CA ASP A 189 1.46 -5.11 14.49
C ASP A 189 2.84 -5.76 14.67
N LEU A 190 2.95 -7.08 14.44
CA LEU A 190 4.22 -7.78 14.43
C LEU A 190 5.15 -7.21 13.36
N ALA A 191 4.67 -7.03 12.12
CA ALA A 191 5.47 -6.46 11.03
C ALA A 191 6.02 -5.07 11.41
N ALA A 192 5.17 -4.18 11.93
CA ALA A 192 5.60 -2.89 12.42
C ALA A 192 6.62 -2.99 13.57
N SER A 193 6.40 -3.90 14.52
CA SER A 193 7.29 -4.07 15.67
C SER A 193 8.67 -4.64 15.30
N LYS A 194 8.73 -5.47 14.25
CA LYS A 194 9.98 -6.01 13.70
C LYS A 194 10.72 -5.00 12.82
N GLY A 195 10.11 -3.86 12.51
CA GLY A 195 10.69 -2.80 11.70
C GLY A 195 10.49 -2.96 10.20
N CYS A 196 9.61 -3.86 9.74
CA CYS A 196 9.30 -3.98 8.31
C CYS A 196 8.92 -2.60 7.73
N ASP A 197 9.45 -2.25 6.57
CA ASP A 197 9.10 -1.02 5.84
C ASP A 197 7.76 -1.16 5.08
N GLY A 198 7.29 -2.39 4.91
CA GLY A 198 6.01 -2.73 4.33
C GLY A 198 5.68 -4.21 4.40
N VAL A 199 4.57 -4.59 3.79
CA VAL A 199 4.04 -5.96 3.80
C VAL A 199 3.57 -6.43 2.43
N GLU A 200 3.72 -7.73 2.20
CA GLU A 200 3.17 -8.47 1.05
C GLU A 200 2.03 -9.38 1.56
N PRO A 201 0.77 -8.89 1.59
CA PRO A 201 -0.38 -9.72 1.93
C PRO A 201 -0.74 -10.66 0.76
N ASP A 202 -0.49 -11.95 0.93
CA ASP A 202 -0.74 -12.96 -0.11
C ASP A 202 -2.19 -13.47 -0.13
N ASN A 203 -2.55 -14.16 -1.21
CA ASN A 203 -3.85 -14.82 -1.40
C ASN A 203 -5.05 -13.85 -1.37
N VAL A 204 -4.85 -12.61 -1.85
CA VAL A 204 -5.86 -11.53 -1.85
C VAL A 204 -6.74 -11.52 -3.12
N ASP A 205 -6.97 -12.68 -3.72
CA ASP A 205 -7.76 -12.92 -4.93
C ASP A 205 -8.70 -14.14 -4.81
N GLY A 206 -9.05 -14.53 -3.58
CA GLY A 206 -9.92 -15.67 -3.29
C GLY A 206 -11.26 -15.67 -4.05
N TYR A 207 -11.85 -14.52 -4.39
CA TYR A 207 -13.08 -14.48 -5.20
C TYR A 207 -12.97 -15.13 -6.60
N ALA A 208 -11.75 -15.27 -7.12
CA ALA A 208 -11.47 -15.91 -8.40
C ALA A 208 -11.11 -17.41 -8.26
N ASN A 209 -11.16 -17.95 -7.04
CA ASN A 209 -10.73 -19.30 -6.70
C ASN A 209 -11.85 -20.14 -6.07
N ASP A 210 -11.71 -21.47 -6.07
CA ASP A 210 -12.64 -22.37 -5.38
C ASP A 210 -12.35 -22.41 -3.86
N THR A 211 -12.77 -21.35 -3.17
CA THR A 211 -12.51 -21.19 -1.73
C THR A 211 -13.41 -22.04 -0.84
N GLY A 212 -14.48 -22.64 -1.39
CA GLY A 212 -15.56 -23.23 -0.59
C GLY A 212 -16.51 -22.19 0.03
N PHE A 213 -16.25 -20.90 -0.19
CA PHE A 213 -17.12 -19.79 0.18
C PHE A 213 -17.62 -19.05 -1.07
N PRO A 214 -18.84 -18.50 -1.05
CA PRO A 214 -19.38 -17.73 -2.17
C PRO A 214 -18.83 -16.29 -2.14
N LEU A 215 -17.51 -16.14 -2.24
CA LEU A 215 -16.84 -14.83 -2.24
C LEU A 215 -17.13 -14.10 -3.54
N THR A 216 -17.55 -12.85 -3.43
CA THR A 216 -17.78 -11.98 -4.58
C THR A 216 -16.59 -11.04 -4.81
N ARG A 217 -16.56 -10.44 -6.00
CA ARG A 217 -15.61 -9.36 -6.32
C ARG A 217 -15.68 -8.21 -5.31
N ASP A 218 -16.89 -7.84 -4.88
CA ASP A 218 -17.10 -6.75 -3.93
C ASP A 218 -16.60 -7.10 -2.53
N ASP A 219 -16.75 -8.36 -2.11
CA ASP A 219 -16.15 -8.87 -0.86
C ASP A 219 -14.62 -8.74 -0.91
N GLN A 220 -13.99 -9.12 -2.03
CA GLN A 220 -12.54 -9.00 -2.18
C GLN A 220 -12.08 -7.54 -2.19
N LEU A 221 -12.78 -6.64 -2.89
CA LEU A 221 -12.45 -5.22 -2.87
C LEU A 221 -12.56 -4.62 -1.47
N ALA A 222 -13.59 -4.99 -0.72
CA ALA A 222 -13.76 -4.52 0.66
C ALA A 222 -12.63 -5.02 1.56
N TYR A 223 -12.27 -6.30 1.47
CA TYR A 223 -11.18 -6.89 2.24
C TYR A 223 -9.82 -6.27 1.88
N ASN A 224 -9.50 -6.15 0.59
CA ASN A 224 -8.22 -5.63 0.12
C ASN A 224 -8.02 -4.16 0.52
N ARG A 225 -9.08 -3.33 0.41
CA ARG A 225 -9.04 -1.93 0.90
C ARG A 225 -8.86 -1.84 2.40
N TRP A 226 -9.52 -2.73 3.15
CA TRP A 226 -9.34 -2.83 4.59
C TRP A 226 -7.89 -3.20 4.94
N THR A 227 -7.31 -4.21 4.27
CA THR A 227 -5.91 -4.62 4.45
C THR A 227 -4.93 -3.49 4.17
N ALA A 228 -5.10 -2.78 3.04
CA ALA A 228 -4.24 -1.63 2.70
C ALA A 228 -4.35 -0.51 3.75
N SER A 229 -5.57 -0.18 4.18
CA SER A 229 -5.82 0.83 5.21
C SER A 229 -5.17 0.46 6.56
N GLU A 230 -5.19 -0.81 6.96
CA GLU A 230 -4.60 -1.28 8.22
C GLU A 230 -3.07 -1.28 8.18
N ALA A 231 -2.47 -1.59 7.02
CA ALA A 231 -1.03 -1.46 6.81
C ALA A 231 -0.61 0.02 6.90
N HIS A 232 -1.30 0.91 6.18
CA HIS A 232 -1.02 2.36 6.20
C HIS A 232 -1.21 2.97 7.58
N ALA A 233 -2.20 2.53 8.36
CA ALA A 233 -2.41 2.98 9.74
C ALA A 233 -1.21 2.68 10.66
N ARG A 234 -0.35 1.73 10.27
CA ARG A 234 0.88 1.35 10.98
C ARG A 234 2.15 1.91 10.33
N GLY A 235 2.01 2.77 9.32
CA GLY A 235 3.16 3.31 8.59
C GLY A 235 3.88 2.27 7.73
N LEU A 236 3.19 1.19 7.33
CA LEU A 236 3.73 0.15 6.46
C LEU A 236 3.34 0.42 5.00
N SER A 237 4.28 0.26 4.07
CA SER A 237 3.96 0.10 2.65
C SER A 237 3.17 -1.19 2.41
N VAL A 238 2.36 -1.25 1.35
CA VAL A 238 1.60 -2.47 1.02
C VAL A 238 1.61 -2.78 -0.47
N GLY A 239 1.96 -4.02 -0.81
CA GLY A 239 1.93 -4.56 -2.17
C GLY A 239 0.63 -5.27 -2.49
N LEU A 240 0.09 -5.08 -3.70
CA LEU A 240 -1.01 -5.90 -4.21
C LEU A 240 -0.40 -7.15 -4.85
N LYS A 241 -0.61 -8.31 -4.22
CA LYS A 241 -0.17 -9.61 -4.72
C LYS A 241 -1.20 -10.18 -5.69
N ASN A 242 -0.78 -10.43 -6.94
CA ASN A 242 -1.63 -10.91 -8.02
C ASN A 242 -2.93 -10.06 -8.13
N ALA A 243 -4.12 -10.66 -8.00
CA ALA A 243 -5.41 -9.95 -8.02
C ALA A 243 -5.60 -8.99 -9.22
N LEU A 244 -5.05 -9.33 -10.40
CA LEU A 244 -4.89 -8.42 -11.55
C LEU A 244 -6.20 -7.74 -11.98
N ASN A 245 -7.30 -8.48 -11.96
CA ASN A 245 -8.62 -7.99 -12.36
C ASN A 245 -9.27 -7.00 -11.38
N LEU A 246 -8.64 -6.78 -10.22
CA LEU A 246 -9.03 -5.76 -9.24
C LEU A 246 -8.20 -4.48 -9.32
N ILE A 247 -7.10 -4.48 -10.09
CA ILE A 247 -6.17 -3.34 -10.20
C ILE A 247 -6.86 -2.03 -10.54
N PRO A 248 -7.82 -1.95 -11.50
CA PRO A 248 -8.49 -0.69 -11.81
C PRO A 248 -9.19 -0.02 -10.60
N ASP A 249 -9.58 -0.82 -9.61
CA ASP A 249 -10.28 -0.37 -8.40
C ASP A 249 -9.38 -0.25 -7.17
N LEU A 250 -8.17 -0.84 -7.20
CA LEU A 250 -7.25 -0.94 -6.05
C LEU A 250 -5.93 -0.21 -6.26
N VAL A 251 -5.59 0.21 -7.49
CA VAL A 251 -4.31 0.88 -7.77
C VAL A 251 -4.10 2.14 -6.93
N ALA A 252 -5.16 2.81 -6.50
CA ALA A 252 -5.06 3.98 -5.63
C ALA A 252 -4.76 3.63 -4.15
N ASP A 253 -5.15 2.43 -3.72
CA ASP A 253 -5.07 1.96 -2.33
C ASP A 253 -3.72 1.30 -2.01
N TYR A 254 -3.03 0.72 -3.00
CA TYR A 254 -1.77 0.00 -2.81
C TYR A 254 -0.55 0.82 -3.27
N ASP A 255 0.62 0.56 -2.70
CA ASP A 255 1.84 1.34 -2.99
C ASP A 255 2.67 0.77 -4.15
N TRP A 256 2.52 -0.53 -4.42
CA TRP A 256 3.20 -1.29 -5.48
C TRP A 256 2.45 -2.60 -5.75
N ALA A 257 2.90 -3.39 -6.74
CA ALA A 257 2.36 -4.71 -7.03
C ALA A 257 3.45 -5.78 -7.04
N LEU A 258 3.10 -7.00 -6.63
CA LEU A 258 3.89 -8.22 -6.84
C LEU A 258 3.05 -9.17 -7.68
N ASN A 259 3.56 -9.62 -8.82
CA ASN A 259 2.89 -10.65 -9.60
C ASN A 259 3.79 -11.87 -9.87
N GLU A 260 3.16 -13.03 -9.86
CA GLU A 260 3.73 -14.26 -10.39
C GLU A 260 3.19 -14.49 -11.80
N GLN A 261 4.10 -14.74 -12.74
CA GLN A 261 3.83 -15.43 -14.00
C GLN A 261 2.99 -14.70 -15.05
N CYS A 262 2.86 -13.38 -15.03
CA CYS A 262 2.06 -12.69 -16.04
C CYS A 262 2.54 -12.93 -17.49
N PHE A 263 3.82 -13.24 -17.73
CA PHE A 263 4.29 -13.54 -19.08
C PHE A 263 3.92 -14.95 -19.51
N GLN A 264 3.88 -15.89 -18.57
CA GLN A 264 3.39 -17.25 -18.81
C GLN A 264 1.88 -17.25 -19.14
N TYR A 265 1.10 -16.40 -18.49
CA TYR A 265 -0.36 -16.33 -18.65
C TYR A 265 -0.86 -15.21 -19.60
N ASP A 266 0.06 -14.45 -20.19
CA ASP A 266 -0.22 -13.34 -21.12
C ASP A 266 -1.16 -12.27 -20.54
N GLU A 267 -0.88 -11.85 -19.31
CA GLU A 267 -1.74 -10.93 -18.53
C GLU A 267 -0.98 -9.69 -18.01
N CYS A 268 0.26 -9.48 -18.43
CA CYS A 268 1.13 -8.40 -17.93
C CYS A 268 0.56 -6.99 -18.14
N ASP A 269 -0.25 -6.78 -19.18
CA ASP A 269 -0.84 -5.47 -19.48
C ASP A 269 -1.74 -4.98 -18.33
N LEU A 270 -2.33 -5.88 -17.55
CA LEU A 270 -3.18 -5.55 -16.41
C LEU A 270 -2.41 -4.86 -15.27
N LEU A 271 -1.07 -5.00 -15.21
CA LEU A 271 -0.22 -4.37 -14.20
C LEU A 271 0.22 -2.95 -14.57
N THR A 272 0.08 -2.55 -15.84
CA THR A 272 0.50 -1.22 -16.32
C THR A 272 -0.12 -0.01 -15.60
N PRO A 273 -1.32 -0.08 -14.98
CA PRO A 273 -1.83 1.02 -14.15
C PRO A 273 -0.90 1.40 -12.99
N PHE A 274 -0.18 0.46 -12.39
CA PHE A 274 0.79 0.77 -11.32
C PHE A 274 1.95 1.60 -11.85
N VAL A 275 2.58 1.18 -12.96
CA VAL A 275 3.68 1.94 -13.59
C VAL A 275 3.20 3.32 -14.04
N THR A 276 1.99 3.41 -14.61
CA THR A 276 1.39 4.70 -15.01
C THR A 276 1.20 5.63 -13.82
N ALA A 277 0.91 5.08 -12.64
CA ALA A 277 0.83 5.81 -11.38
C ALA A 277 2.20 6.07 -10.71
N GLY A 278 3.31 5.72 -11.36
CA GLY A 278 4.67 5.88 -10.82
C GLY A 278 5.04 4.87 -9.73
N LYS A 279 4.31 3.75 -9.63
CA LYS A 279 4.49 2.71 -8.62
C LYS A 279 5.24 1.51 -9.19
N ALA A 280 6.12 0.91 -8.39
CA ALA A 280 6.85 -0.28 -8.81
C ALA A 280 5.90 -1.46 -9.08
N VAL A 281 6.29 -2.27 -10.07
CA VAL A 281 5.71 -3.59 -10.33
C VAL A 281 6.85 -4.57 -10.23
N PHE A 282 6.84 -5.33 -9.14
CA PHE A 282 7.72 -6.46 -8.94
C PHE A 282 7.05 -7.71 -9.51
N GLY A 283 7.84 -8.65 -10.03
CA GLY A 283 7.27 -9.95 -10.34
C GLY A 283 8.25 -11.00 -10.75
N VAL A 284 7.76 -12.23 -10.85
CA VAL A 284 8.60 -13.40 -11.07
C VAL A 284 8.07 -14.32 -12.15
N GLU A 285 8.98 -14.96 -12.89
CA GLU A 285 8.69 -16.15 -13.67
C GLU A 285 9.39 -17.37 -13.07
N TYR A 286 8.67 -18.49 -12.97
CA TYR A 286 9.25 -19.78 -12.60
C TYR A 286 9.68 -20.60 -13.81
N GLN A 287 9.08 -20.32 -14.96
CA GLN A 287 9.31 -21.01 -16.23
C GLN A 287 9.84 -20.04 -17.29
N GLY A 288 10.10 -20.53 -18.50
CA GLY A 288 10.66 -19.71 -19.58
C GLY A 288 12.12 -19.33 -19.37
N SER A 289 12.68 -18.49 -20.25
CA SER A 289 14.07 -18.02 -20.14
C SER A 289 14.12 -16.49 -19.97
N VAL A 290 15.15 -15.99 -19.29
CA VAL A 290 15.32 -14.54 -19.06
C VAL A 290 15.43 -13.78 -20.38
N GLU A 291 15.99 -14.39 -21.41
CA GLU A 291 16.08 -13.82 -22.75
C GLU A 291 14.69 -13.62 -23.39
N SER A 292 13.69 -14.41 -23.01
CA SER A 292 12.33 -14.30 -23.55
C SER A 292 11.49 -13.23 -22.87
N PHE A 293 11.51 -13.13 -21.53
CA PHE A 293 10.61 -12.24 -20.80
C PHE A 293 11.30 -10.94 -20.35
N CYS A 294 12.60 -10.91 -20.08
CA CYS A 294 13.25 -9.70 -19.59
C CYS A 294 13.17 -8.51 -20.56
N PRO A 295 13.35 -8.66 -21.88
CA PRO A 295 13.17 -7.52 -22.79
C PRO A 295 11.75 -6.94 -22.73
N ARG A 296 10.73 -7.80 -22.57
CA ARG A 296 9.32 -7.38 -22.45
C ARG A 296 9.05 -6.71 -21.11
N ALA A 297 9.52 -7.29 -20.01
CA ALA A 297 9.41 -6.71 -18.66
C ALA A 297 10.07 -5.33 -18.57
N ASN A 298 11.30 -5.20 -19.08
CA ASN A 298 12.03 -3.95 -19.09
C ASN A 298 11.32 -2.88 -19.95
N ALA A 299 10.71 -3.27 -21.07
CA ALA A 299 9.91 -2.35 -21.91
C ALA A 299 8.64 -1.86 -21.21
N LEU A 300 8.03 -2.67 -20.34
CA LEU A 300 6.90 -2.31 -19.48
C LEU A 300 7.31 -1.57 -18.21
N ASN A 301 8.62 -1.38 -18.00
CA ASN A 301 9.22 -0.81 -16.80
C ASN A 301 8.92 -1.63 -15.52
N PHE A 302 8.81 -2.94 -15.64
CA PHE A 302 8.65 -3.87 -14.52
C PHE A 302 10.03 -4.32 -13.99
N ASP A 303 10.08 -4.59 -12.69
CA ASP A 303 11.26 -5.07 -11.98
C ASP A 303 11.14 -6.59 -11.77
N TRP A 304 11.64 -7.37 -12.73
CA TRP A 304 11.31 -8.79 -12.85
C TRP A 304 12.46 -9.74 -12.52
N LEU A 305 12.14 -10.87 -11.88
CA LEU A 305 13.08 -11.93 -11.55
C LEU A 305 12.70 -13.25 -12.22
N LYS A 306 13.70 -14.08 -12.50
CA LYS A 306 13.50 -15.53 -12.57
C LYS A 306 13.72 -16.12 -11.18
N LYS A 307 12.79 -16.93 -10.71
CA LYS A 307 12.87 -17.62 -9.41
C LYS A 307 12.63 -19.12 -9.58
N ARG A 308 13.00 -19.89 -8.55
CA ARG A 308 12.47 -21.24 -8.33
C ARG A 308 11.20 -21.14 -7.50
N LEU A 309 10.30 -22.11 -7.65
CA LEU A 309 9.00 -22.10 -6.98
C LEU A 309 9.11 -22.20 -5.45
N ASP A 310 10.18 -22.81 -4.93
CA ASP A 310 10.45 -22.89 -3.49
C ASP A 310 10.89 -21.56 -2.88
N LEU A 311 11.12 -20.52 -3.70
CA LEU A 311 11.51 -19.17 -3.28
C LEU A 311 12.74 -19.17 -2.35
N ASP A 312 13.71 -20.03 -2.67
CA ASP A 312 15.05 -20.02 -2.06
C ASP A 312 15.84 -18.75 -2.48
N ALA A 313 17.12 -18.64 -2.09
CA ALA A 313 17.94 -17.47 -2.45
C ALA A 313 18.13 -17.27 -3.96
N TRP A 314 18.00 -18.32 -4.78
CA TRP A 314 18.35 -18.29 -6.19
C TRP A 314 17.49 -17.28 -6.97
N ARG A 315 18.14 -16.51 -7.85
CA ARG A 315 17.48 -15.53 -8.72
C ARG A 315 18.28 -15.27 -9.99
N LEU A 316 17.59 -14.81 -11.03
CA LEU A 316 18.19 -14.06 -12.14
C LEU A 316 17.40 -12.75 -12.32
N SER A 317 18.08 -11.60 -12.32
CA SER A 317 17.44 -10.29 -12.46
C SER A 317 17.37 -9.85 -13.92
N CYS A 318 16.26 -9.24 -14.33
CA CYS A 318 16.14 -8.65 -15.66
C CYS A 318 16.84 -7.29 -15.80
N ARG A 319 17.07 -6.58 -14.69
CA ARG A 319 17.81 -5.33 -14.58
C ARG A 319 18.24 -5.08 -13.14
#